data_AF-A0AAN7RRE9-F1
#
_entry.id   AF-A0AAN7RRE9-F1
#
_cell.length_a   1.000
_cell.length_b   1.000
_cell.length_c   1.000
_cell.angle_alpha   90.00
_cell.angle_beta   90.00
_cell.angle_gamma   90.00
#
_symmetry.space_group_name_H-M   'P 1'
#
loop_
_entity.id
_entity.type
_entity.pdbx_description
1 polymer ?
#
loop_
_entity_poly.entity_id
_entity_poly.type
_entity_poly.pdbx_seq_one_letter_code
_entity_poly.pdbx_strand_id
1 'polypeptide(L)'
;MALRVQSLAELEVLCNHLYEGTDLAQRMQAEKVLLEIIDSPECLSQCQLLLEQGTTSYAQLLAATCLSKLVSRASPLPIEQRIDIRNYILNYVASQPKLAPFVIQALVQVIAKITKLGWFEVLKDQLIFRDIIADVKKFLQGTVDHYIIGVMILSELTQEMNLVSMFGFFLLQGMKLLAKPLTLQDQQQQSLVMQLLKLVLNCLNFDFIGNSADESADDLCTVQIPTNWRTIFLEPETLDLFFDLYHSLPPMLSQLGLSDPGNYHEFCRFLARLKTNYQLGELVMVKDYPEVIQLIANFTITSLQHWEFAPNSVHYLLTLWQRMVASVPFVKTAEPHLLDTYAPEITKAYITSRLECVPVVIRDGLEDPLDDTATVFQQLEQLCTVSRCEYEKTCTFLVQLFDQNAQNYQKLLHSSSRNPLEITVQEGHLAWLVYFVGTFVGGRLTYTSTDEHDAMDGELSCRVFQLISLMDAQLPQSSNEKVELAILWFLDQFRKTYVGDQLQHTSKVNICCKPQHLKLKSLSRN
;
A
#
# COMPACT_ATOMS: atom_id res chain seq x y z
N MET A 1 42.46 24.14 34.85
CA MET A 1 41.62 24.91 35.77
C MET A 1 40.19 24.51 35.47
N ALA A 2 39.67 23.50 36.19
CA ALA A 2 38.34 22.96 35.94
C ALA A 2 37.31 24.01 36.37
N LEU A 3 36.49 24.48 35.43
CA LEU A 3 35.33 25.33 35.72
C LEU A 3 34.35 24.48 36.54
N ARG A 4 34.28 24.74 37.85
CA ARG A 4 33.23 24.21 38.72
C ARG A 4 31.91 24.87 38.30
N VAL A 5 31.17 24.24 37.40
CA VAL A 5 29.77 24.60 37.15
C VAL A 5 28.99 24.25 38.42
N GLN A 6 28.56 25.25 39.19
CA GLN A 6 27.98 25.04 40.52
C GLN A 6 26.61 25.69 40.72
N SER A 7 26.11 26.48 39.77
CA SER A 7 24.78 27.09 39.89
C SER A 7 23.85 26.77 38.72
N LEU A 8 22.56 26.58 39.03
CA LEU A 8 21.48 26.43 38.04
C LEU A 8 21.54 27.53 36.97
N ALA A 9 21.89 28.75 37.37
CA ALA A 9 22.04 29.90 36.48
C ALA A 9 23.12 29.68 35.40
N GLU A 10 24.25 29.05 35.73
CA GLU A 10 25.31 28.75 34.75
C GLU A 10 24.86 27.70 33.73
N LEU A 11 24.08 26.71 34.18
CA LEU A 11 23.50 25.69 33.29
C LEU A 11 22.42 26.28 32.37
N GLU A 12 21.61 27.21 32.86
CA GLU A 12 20.64 27.94 32.03
C GLU A 12 21.33 28.86 31.01
N VAL A 13 22.42 29.52 31.38
CA VAL A 13 23.25 30.29 30.42
C VAL A 13 23.85 29.38 29.35
N LEU A 14 24.36 28.20 29.74
CA LEU A 14 24.86 27.21 28.81
C LEU A 14 23.78 26.76 27.82
N CYS A 15 22.57 26.54 28.34
CA CYS A 15 21.40 26.17 27.57
C CYS A 15 21.04 27.23 26.51
N ASN A 16 20.99 28.50 26.90
CA ASN A 16 20.72 29.61 25.98
C ASN A 16 21.77 29.70 24.87
N HIS A 17 23.06 29.54 25.20
CA HIS A 17 24.11 29.55 24.17
C HIS A 17 23.98 28.39 23.19
N LEU A 18 23.58 27.19 23.65
CA LEU A 18 23.42 26.01 22.79
C LEU A 18 22.23 26.17 21.83
N TYR A 19 21.05 26.49 22.35
CA TYR A 19 19.81 26.41 21.57
C TYR A 19 19.40 27.74 20.94
N GLU A 20 19.67 28.88 21.58
CA GLU A 20 19.23 30.21 21.13
C GLU A 20 20.37 31.06 20.54
N GLY A 21 21.63 30.77 20.88
CA GLY A 21 22.79 31.58 20.46
C GLY A 21 23.01 31.60 18.95
N THR A 22 23.22 32.78 18.36
CA THR A 22 23.52 32.91 16.91
C THR A 22 25.02 32.81 16.58
N ASP A 23 25.89 32.96 17.58
CA ASP A 23 27.34 32.92 17.43
C ASP A 23 27.88 31.47 17.47
N LEU A 24 28.52 31.05 16.37
CA LEU A 24 29.11 29.71 16.22
C LEU A 24 30.22 29.45 17.25
N ALA A 25 31.03 30.45 17.59
CA ALA A 25 32.13 30.28 18.53
C ALA A 25 31.62 30.03 19.96
N GLN A 26 30.55 30.73 20.36
CA GLN A 26 29.89 30.53 21.65
C GLN A 26 29.21 29.16 21.73
N ARG A 27 28.53 28.72 20.65
CA ARG A 27 27.94 27.38 20.57
C ARG A 27 28.98 26.28 20.71
N MET A 28 30.09 26.36 19.98
CA MET A 28 31.18 25.38 20.10
C MET A 28 31.79 25.35 21.50
N GLN A 29 31.96 26.50 22.14
CA GLN A 29 32.44 26.57 23.51
C GLN A 29 31.44 25.95 24.50
N ALA A 30 30.14 26.19 24.30
CA ALA A 30 29.10 25.59 25.11
C ALA A 30 29.03 24.06 24.94
N GLU A 31 29.20 23.54 23.72
CA GLU A 31 29.29 22.09 23.48
C GLU A 31 30.50 21.46 24.20
N LYS A 32 31.63 22.16 24.25
CA LYS A 32 32.81 21.68 24.98
C LYS A 32 32.55 21.62 26.49
N VAL A 33 31.93 22.65 27.06
CA VAL A 33 31.56 22.67 28.49
C VAL A 33 30.54 21.58 28.80
N LEU A 34 29.61 21.30 27.88
CA LEU A 34 28.65 20.21 28.01
C LEU A 34 29.35 18.84 28.12
N LEU A 35 30.39 18.59 27.31
CA LEU A 35 31.17 17.35 27.42
C LEU A 35 31.90 17.23 28.76
N GLU A 36 32.45 18.33 29.28
CA GLU A 36 33.08 18.38 30.60
C GLU A 36 32.07 18.11 31.73
N ILE A 37 30.85 18.65 31.63
CA ILE A 37 29.74 18.37 32.55
C ILE A 37 29.37 16.90 32.51
N ILE A 38 29.26 16.33 31.31
CA ILE A 38 28.98 14.92 31.13
C ILE A 38 30.04 14.14 31.91
N ASP A 39 31.33 14.31 31.63
CA ASP A 39 32.39 13.54 32.28
C ASP A 39 32.52 13.78 33.81
N SER A 40 31.86 14.79 34.37
CA SER A 40 31.82 15.04 35.81
C SER A 40 31.03 13.98 36.60
N PRO A 41 31.44 13.65 37.83
CA PRO A 41 30.69 12.77 38.72
C PRO A 41 29.35 13.38 39.18
N GLU A 42 29.20 14.71 39.12
CA GLU A 42 27.98 15.43 39.47
C GLU A 42 26.97 15.53 38.32
N CYS A 43 27.25 14.96 37.15
CA CYS A 43 26.37 15.04 35.97
C CYS A 43 24.91 14.64 36.28
N LEU A 44 24.71 13.55 37.02
CA LEU A 44 23.38 13.05 37.37
C LEU A 44 22.60 14.04 38.25
N SER A 45 23.24 14.56 39.30
CA SER A 45 22.59 15.51 40.20
C SER A 45 22.30 16.84 39.50
N GLN A 46 23.15 17.27 38.57
CA GLN A 46 22.90 18.45 37.73
C GLN A 46 21.73 18.22 36.76
N CYS A 47 21.60 17.03 36.16
CA CYS A 47 20.46 16.69 35.32
C CYS A 47 19.14 16.71 36.13
N GLN A 48 19.14 16.13 37.33
CA GLN A 48 17.97 16.17 38.22
C GLN A 48 17.60 17.60 38.62
N LEU A 49 18.60 18.43 38.96
CA LEU A 49 18.40 19.84 39.27
C LEU A 49 17.74 20.59 38.11
N LEU A 50 18.20 20.37 36.87
CA LEU A 50 17.63 20.99 35.68
C LEU A 50 16.20 20.52 35.38
N LEU A 51 15.89 19.25 35.64
CA LEU A 51 14.55 18.71 35.44
C LEU A 51 13.56 19.24 36.50
N GLU A 52 13.99 19.36 37.76
CA GLU A 52 13.11 19.78 38.86
C GLU A 52 12.97 21.29 38.99
N GLN A 53 14.04 22.05 38.73
CA GLN A 53 14.12 23.49 39.01
C GLN A 53 14.35 24.35 37.76
N GLY A 54 14.61 23.74 36.61
CA GLY A 54 14.83 24.48 35.36
C GLY A 54 13.59 25.29 34.97
N THR A 55 13.81 26.56 34.63
CA THR A 55 12.70 27.49 34.30
C THR A 55 12.26 27.41 32.84
N THR A 56 13.06 26.77 31.97
CA THR A 56 12.82 26.69 30.52
C THR A 56 12.75 25.25 30.03
N SER A 57 11.99 25.02 28.95
CA SER A 57 11.94 23.70 28.30
C SER A 57 13.28 23.29 27.68
N TYR A 58 14.12 24.26 27.30
CA TYR A 58 15.48 23.97 26.84
C TYR A 58 16.39 23.47 27.99
N ALA A 59 16.21 23.95 29.23
CA ALA A 59 16.96 23.46 30.38
C ALA A 59 16.67 21.97 30.64
N GLN A 60 15.40 21.58 30.52
CA GLN A 60 14.97 20.18 30.63
C GLN A 60 15.49 19.34 29.44
N LEU A 61 15.52 19.90 28.23
CA LEU A 61 16.12 19.27 27.05
C LEU A 61 17.63 19.05 27.21
N LEU A 62 18.34 20.02 27.81
CA LEU A 62 19.76 19.89 28.11
C LEU A 62 20.00 18.72 29.06
N ALA A 63 19.20 18.59 30.12
CA ALA A 63 19.26 17.45 31.04
C ALA A 63 19.02 16.11 30.32
N ALA A 64 17.97 16.03 29.48
CA ALA A 64 17.71 14.83 28.67
C ALA A 64 18.90 14.50 27.74
N THR A 65 19.51 15.52 27.13
CA THR A 65 20.70 15.36 26.26
C THR A 65 21.92 14.84 27.03
N CYS A 66 22.18 15.39 28.22
CA CYS A 66 23.23 14.93 29.12
C CYS A 66 23.01 13.48 29.52
N LEU A 67 21.80 13.11 29.94
CA LEU A 67 21.44 11.74 30.31
C LEU A 67 21.61 10.77 29.14
N SER A 68 21.18 11.14 27.92
CA SER A 68 21.39 10.32 26.72
C SER A 68 22.88 10.07 26.46
N LYS A 69 23.71 11.11 26.51
CA LYS A 69 25.16 10.99 26.29
C LYS A 69 25.85 10.20 27.42
N LEU A 70 25.43 10.41 28.67
CA LEU A 70 25.91 9.70 29.85
C LEU A 70 25.65 8.18 29.75
N VAL A 71 24.45 7.77 29.35
CA VAL A 71 24.09 6.36 29.17
C VAL A 71 24.81 5.73 27.96
N SER A 72 25.16 6.53 26.95
CA SER A 72 25.81 6.06 25.71
C SER A 72 27.34 6.01 25.77
N ARG A 73 27.95 6.18 26.96
CA ARG A 73 29.42 6.22 27.08
C ARG A 73 30.08 4.89 26.71
N ALA A 74 31.33 4.99 26.25
CA ALA A 74 32.17 3.83 25.97
C ALA A 74 32.37 2.93 27.21
N SER A 75 32.46 3.53 28.39
CA SER A 75 32.42 2.81 29.67
C SER A 75 30.98 2.84 30.21
N PRO A 76 30.25 1.71 30.20
CA PRO A 76 28.86 1.69 30.61
C PRO A 76 28.71 1.92 32.12
N LEU A 77 27.63 2.61 32.49
CA LEU A 77 27.27 2.80 33.89
C LEU A 77 26.88 1.47 34.57
N PRO A 78 27.09 1.36 35.90
CA PRO A 78 26.58 0.25 36.69
C PRO A 78 25.09 0.01 36.42
N ILE A 79 24.69 -1.27 36.47
CA ILE A 79 23.30 -1.69 36.21
C ILE A 79 22.32 -0.93 37.11
N GLU A 80 22.63 -0.81 38.41
CA GLU A 80 21.78 -0.11 39.39
C GLU A 80 21.57 1.36 39.03
N GLN A 81 22.63 2.08 38.65
CA GLN A 81 22.52 3.48 38.23
C GLN A 81 21.66 3.64 36.96
N ARG A 82 21.76 2.73 35.99
CA ARG A 82 20.91 2.76 34.79
C ARG A 82 19.43 2.54 35.13
N ILE A 83 19.15 1.65 36.08
CA ILE A 83 17.79 1.41 36.59
C ILE A 83 17.26 2.67 37.28
N ASP A 84 18.07 3.30 38.13
CA ASP A 84 17.70 4.53 38.84
C ASP A 84 17.38 5.66 37.87
N ILE A 85 18.22 5.87 36.85
CA ILE A 85 17.99 6.89 35.81
C ILE A 85 16.68 6.60 35.08
N ARG A 86 16.46 5.37 34.61
CA ARG A 86 15.23 4.98 33.89
C ARG A 86 13.99 5.21 34.74
N ASN A 87 14.00 4.74 35.99
CA ASN A 87 12.85 4.85 36.89
C ASN A 87 12.59 6.31 37.28
N TYR A 88 13.64 7.11 37.47
CA TYR A 88 13.52 8.55 37.70
C TYR A 88 12.82 9.23 36.52
N ILE A 89 13.29 8.99 35.28
CA ILE A 89 12.70 9.60 34.09
C ILE A 89 11.23 9.17 33.93
N LEU A 90 10.92 7.88 34.10
CA LEU A 90 9.54 7.37 34.04
C LEU A 90 8.63 8.07 35.05
N ASN A 91 9.08 8.21 36.30
CA ASN A 91 8.32 8.89 37.34
C ASN A 91 8.18 10.39 37.05
N TYR A 92 9.23 11.02 36.52
CA TYR A 92 9.23 12.44 36.19
C TYR A 92 8.20 12.75 35.09
N VAL A 93 8.22 12.02 33.97
CA VAL A 93 7.25 12.24 32.87
C VAL A 93 5.82 11.83 33.27
N ALA A 94 5.65 10.87 34.19
CA ALA A 94 4.35 10.56 34.78
C ALA A 94 3.85 11.70 35.68
N SER A 95 4.71 12.33 36.47
CA SER A 95 4.33 13.43 37.36
C SER A 95 4.09 14.76 36.63
N GLN A 96 4.70 14.93 35.46
CA GLN A 96 4.67 16.16 34.65
C GLN A 96 4.21 15.89 33.21
N PRO A 97 2.97 15.42 33.00
CA PRO A 97 2.52 15.02 31.66
C PRO A 97 2.33 16.18 30.68
N LYS A 98 2.40 17.43 31.18
CA LYS A 98 2.26 18.67 30.39
C LYS A 98 3.58 19.32 29.98
N LEU A 99 4.70 18.61 30.15
CA LEU A 99 6.00 19.07 29.62
C LEU A 99 5.93 19.33 28.12
N ALA A 100 6.82 20.18 27.64
CA ALA A 100 6.91 20.44 26.21
C ALA A 100 7.14 19.13 25.43
N PRO A 101 6.42 18.86 24.33
CA PRO A 101 6.46 17.56 23.65
C PRO A 101 7.86 17.10 23.23
N PHE A 102 8.73 18.03 22.84
CA PHE A 102 10.12 17.73 22.47
C PHE A 102 10.98 17.28 23.66
N VAL A 103 10.67 17.75 24.88
CA VAL A 103 11.35 17.33 26.11
C VAL A 103 10.94 15.91 26.47
N ILE A 104 9.63 15.62 26.41
CA ILE A 104 9.10 14.26 26.63
C ILE A 104 9.75 13.30 25.62
N GLN A 105 9.78 13.66 24.33
CA GLN A 105 10.41 12.86 23.29
C GLN A 105 11.88 12.55 23.59
N ALA A 106 12.67 13.55 24.01
CA ALA A 106 14.07 13.36 24.36
C ALA A 106 14.26 12.45 25.60
N LEU A 107 13.39 12.56 26.61
CA LEU A 107 13.41 11.70 27.79
C LEU A 107 13.00 10.26 27.46
N VAL A 108 11.99 10.08 26.61
CA VAL A 108 11.56 8.78 26.11
C VAL A 108 12.68 8.07 25.32
N GLN A 109 13.45 8.81 24.53
CA GLN A 109 14.66 8.29 23.86
C GLN A 109 15.69 7.74 24.84
N VAL A 110 15.90 8.40 25.98
CA VAL A 110 16.78 7.89 27.04
C VAL A 110 16.24 6.59 27.62
N ILE A 111 14.94 6.51 27.92
CA ILE A 111 14.29 5.29 28.42
C ILE A 111 14.49 4.13 27.44
N ALA A 112 14.21 4.35 26.15
CA ALA A 112 14.34 3.34 25.11
C ALA A 112 15.79 2.86 24.97
N LYS A 113 16.75 3.79 24.99
CA LYS A 113 18.18 3.46 24.92
C LYS A 113 18.68 2.68 26.13
N ILE A 114 18.31 3.06 27.35
CA ILE A 114 18.66 2.29 28.57
C ILE A 114 18.09 0.87 28.46
N THR A 115 16.83 0.75 28.04
CA THR A 115 16.14 -0.53 27.86
C THR A 115 16.85 -1.43 26.85
N LYS A 116 17.26 -0.87 25.71
CA LYS A 116 18.02 -1.56 24.66
C LYS A 116 19.36 -2.09 25.16
N LEU A 117 20.14 -1.24 25.82
CA LEU A 117 21.46 -1.61 26.32
C LEU A 117 21.38 -2.65 27.45
N GLY A 118 20.34 -2.59 28.29
CA GLY A 118 20.11 -3.52 29.39
C GLY A 118 19.30 -4.77 29.05
N TRP A 119 18.84 -4.94 27.80
CA TRP A 119 17.78 -5.91 27.47
C TRP A 119 18.06 -7.37 27.84
N PHE A 120 19.34 -7.75 27.83
CA PHE A 120 19.83 -9.10 28.15
C PHE A 120 20.54 -9.17 29.51
N GLU A 121 20.62 -8.06 30.24
CA GLU A 121 21.31 -8.03 31.53
C GLU A 121 20.42 -8.59 32.65
N VAL A 122 21.03 -9.44 33.48
CA VAL A 122 20.36 -10.11 34.58
C VAL A 122 20.84 -9.51 35.89
N LEU A 123 19.91 -9.07 36.73
CA LEU A 123 20.16 -8.63 38.10
C LEU A 123 19.28 -9.46 39.02
N LYS A 124 19.87 -10.17 39.99
CA LYS A 124 19.15 -11.05 40.94
C LYS A 124 18.23 -12.06 40.21
N ASP A 125 18.75 -12.73 39.19
CA ASP A 125 18.04 -13.72 38.35
C ASP A 125 16.83 -13.19 37.57
N GLN A 126 16.70 -11.85 37.42
CA GLN A 126 15.61 -11.21 36.67
C GLN A 126 16.13 -10.29 35.57
N LEU A 127 15.42 -10.28 34.44
CA LEU A 127 15.66 -9.37 33.31
C LEU A 127 14.94 -8.03 33.56
N ILE A 128 15.40 -7.29 34.57
CA ILE A 128 14.73 -6.10 35.13
C ILE A 128 14.50 -4.96 34.13
N PHE A 129 15.24 -4.95 33.02
CA PHE A 129 15.01 -3.99 31.93
C PHE A 129 13.72 -4.26 31.14
N ARG A 130 13.19 -5.48 31.20
CA ARG A 130 11.94 -5.88 30.54
C ARG A 130 10.68 -5.46 31.29
N ASP A 131 10.80 -5.02 32.55
CA ASP A 131 9.69 -4.49 33.34
C ASP A 131 9.09 -3.21 32.75
N ILE A 132 9.80 -2.58 31.81
CA ILE A 132 9.29 -1.45 31.03
C ILE A 132 7.92 -1.73 30.40
N ILE A 133 7.63 -2.97 30.02
CA ILE A 133 6.33 -3.37 29.46
C ILE A 133 5.22 -3.18 30.50
N ALA A 134 5.49 -3.55 31.76
CA ALA A 134 4.54 -3.38 32.85
C ALA A 134 4.39 -1.90 33.23
N ASP A 135 5.45 -1.12 33.16
CA ASP A 135 5.40 0.32 33.43
C ASP A 135 4.63 1.08 32.36
N VAL A 136 4.85 0.78 31.08
CA VAL A 136 4.08 1.40 29.98
C VAL A 136 2.60 1.07 30.07
N LYS A 137 2.22 -0.15 30.49
CA LYS A 137 0.81 -0.51 30.73
C LYS A 137 0.13 0.44 31.72
N LYS A 138 0.84 0.96 32.72
CA LYS A 138 0.29 1.93 33.69
C LYS A 138 -0.02 3.26 33.00
N PHE A 139 0.84 3.75 32.11
CA PHE A 139 0.59 4.95 31.30
C PHE A 139 -0.66 4.80 30.42
N LEU A 140 -0.83 3.62 29.80
CA LEU A 140 -2.00 3.29 28.96
C LEU A 140 -3.31 3.11 29.76
N GLN A 141 -3.26 3.18 31.09
CA GLN A 141 -4.44 3.17 31.97
C GLN A 141 -4.70 4.53 32.62
N GLY A 142 -3.87 5.54 32.32
CA GLY A 142 -3.95 6.88 32.88
C GLY A 142 -4.86 7.84 32.10
N THR A 143 -4.64 9.15 32.28
CA THR A 143 -5.33 10.20 31.50
C THR A 143 -4.85 10.22 30.05
N VAL A 144 -5.52 10.99 29.18
CA VAL A 144 -5.10 11.15 27.76
C VAL A 144 -3.65 11.58 27.62
N ASP A 145 -3.16 12.51 28.45
CA ASP A 145 -1.76 12.95 28.40
C ASP A 145 -0.79 11.81 28.78
N HIS A 146 -1.09 11.03 29.83
CA HIS A 146 -0.29 9.85 30.18
C HIS A 146 -0.34 8.80 29.07
N TYR A 147 -1.49 8.67 28.42
CA TYR A 147 -1.69 7.77 27.31
C TYR A 147 -0.77 8.12 26.15
N ILE A 148 -0.73 9.40 25.77
CA ILE A 148 0.15 9.93 24.71
C ILE A 148 1.60 9.58 25.03
N ILE A 149 2.04 9.79 26.28
CA ILE A 149 3.40 9.43 26.73
C ILE A 149 3.64 7.91 26.61
N GLY A 150 2.68 7.09 27.02
CA GLY A 150 2.74 5.63 26.88
C GLY A 150 2.94 5.20 25.42
N VAL A 151 2.17 5.79 24.49
CA VAL A 151 2.29 5.52 23.05
C VAL A 151 3.63 6.02 22.49
N MET A 152 4.12 7.19 22.94
CA MET A 152 5.46 7.67 22.57
C MET A 152 6.54 6.70 23.01
N ILE A 153 6.47 6.15 24.23
CA ILE A 153 7.41 5.14 24.71
C ILE A 153 7.34 3.87 23.85
N LEU A 154 6.14 3.38 23.54
CA LEU A 154 5.97 2.24 22.64
C LEU A 154 6.59 2.50 21.26
N SER A 155 6.33 3.67 20.69
CA SER A 155 6.84 4.05 19.37
C SER A 155 8.37 4.10 19.37
N GLU A 156 8.98 4.68 20.40
CA GLU A 156 10.44 4.78 20.50
C GLU A 156 11.08 3.42 20.74
N LEU A 157 10.49 2.58 21.60
CA LEU A 157 10.96 1.20 21.81
C LEU A 157 10.89 0.38 20.52
N THR A 158 9.84 0.57 19.73
CA THR A 158 9.67 -0.06 18.41
C THR A 158 10.85 0.29 17.50
N GLN A 159 11.17 1.59 17.37
CA GLN A 159 12.29 2.06 16.54
C GLN A 159 13.66 1.62 17.08
N GLU A 160 13.91 1.76 18.39
CA GLU A 160 15.22 1.52 18.98
C GLU A 160 15.56 0.03 19.12
N MET A 161 14.61 -0.78 19.59
CA MET A 161 14.88 -2.19 19.89
C MET A 161 15.02 -3.01 18.61
N ASN A 162 14.22 -2.69 17.60
CA ASN A 162 14.08 -3.49 16.38
C ASN A 162 13.93 -5.02 16.68
N LEU A 163 13.30 -5.39 17.81
CA LEU A 163 13.12 -6.79 18.25
C LEU A 163 11.73 -7.33 17.96
N VAL A 164 11.66 -8.32 17.08
CA VAL A 164 10.44 -9.01 16.60
C VAL A 164 9.43 -9.38 17.71
N SER A 165 9.87 -9.75 18.91
CA SER A 165 8.96 -10.27 19.96
C SER A 165 8.00 -9.22 20.55
N MET A 166 8.30 -7.93 20.45
CA MET A 166 7.56 -6.86 21.13
C MET A 166 6.55 -6.14 20.23
N PHE A 167 6.76 -6.19 18.91
CA PHE A 167 6.00 -5.44 17.91
C PHE A 167 4.54 -5.85 17.82
N GLY A 168 4.26 -7.16 17.81
CA GLY A 168 2.87 -7.64 17.68
C GLY A 168 1.98 -7.16 18.83
N PHE A 169 2.51 -7.10 20.06
CA PHE A 169 1.79 -6.54 21.21
C PHE A 169 1.55 -5.03 21.06
N PHE A 170 2.54 -4.28 20.54
CA PHE A 170 2.44 -2.83 20.36
C PHE A 170 1.47 -2.44 19.25
N LEU A 171 1.49 -3.16 18.13
CA LEU A 171 0.57 -2.97 17.01
C LEU A 171 -0.88 -3.25 17.43
N LEU A 172 -1.12 -4.39 18.09
CA LEU A 172 -2.45 -4.74 18.60
C LEU A 172 -3.00 -3.69 19.56
N GLN A 173 -2.16 -3.17 20.47
CA GLN A 173 -2.58 -2.09 21.37
C GLN A 173 -2.91 -0.81 20.60
N GLY A 174 -2.04 -0.39 19.68
CA GLY A 174 -2.26 0.80 18.86
C GLY A 174 -3.57 0.73 18.06
N MET A 175 -3.81 -0.39 17.40
CA MET A 175 -5.01 -0.60 16.60
C MET A 175 -6.29 -0.66 17.47
N LYS A 176 -6.29 -1.37 18.61
CA LYS A 176 -7.43 -1.46 19.56
C LYS A 176 -7.94 -0.10 20.05
N LEU A 177 -7.09 0.91 20.02
CA LEU A 177 -7.43 2.24 20.52
C LEU A 177 -7.88 3.17 19.41
N LEU A 178 -7.28 3.05 18.22
CA LEU A 178 -7.76 3.74 17.05
C LEU A 178 -9.18 3.28 16.65
N ALA A 179 -9.57 2.07 17.03
CA ALA A 179 -10.91 1.52 16.90
C ALA A 179 -11.94 2.05 17.94
N LYS A 180 -11.51 2.88 18.91
CA LYS A 180 -12.46 3.57 19.80
C LYS A 180 -12.98 4.84 19.10
N PRO A 181 -14.20 5.31 19.41
CA PRO A 181 -14.72 6.54 18.81
C PRO A 181 -13.82 7.73 19.18
N LEU A 182 -13.16 8.30 18.17
CA LEU A 182 -12.24 9.44 18.29
C LEU A 182 -12.97 10.73 17.90
N THR A 183 -13.01 11.70 18.81
CA THR A 183 -13.54 13.05 18.58
C THR A 183 -12.41 13.95 18.08
N LEU A 184 -12.23 14.03 16.76
CA LEU A 184 -11.17 14.85 16.14
C LEU A 184 -11.32 16.37 16.32
N GLN A 185 -12.31 16.85 17.08
CA GLN A 185 -12.45 18.26 17.45
C GLN A 185 -11.57 18.64 18.65
N ASP A 186 -11.11 17.66 19.44
CA ASP A 186 -10.24 17.88 20.60
C ASP A 186 -8.76 17.78 20.19
N GLN A 187 -7.99 18.84 20.46
CA GLN A 187 -6.55 18.91 20.18
C GLN A 187 -5.76 17.79 20.88
N GLN A 188 -6.17 17.35 22.08
CA GLN A 188 -5.52 16.23 22.77
C GLN A 188 -5.77 14.91 22.06
N GLN A 189 -6.99 14.69 21.56
CA GLN A 189 -7.33 13.49 20.79
C GLN A 189 -6.64 13.47 19.44
N GLN A 190 -6.49 14.62 18.76
CA GLN A 190 -5.68 14.72 17.54
C GLN A 190 -4.21 14.34 17.79
N SER A 191 -3.61 14.84 18.88
CA SER A 191 -2.23 14.48 19.26
C SER A 191 -2.10 12.98 19.55
N LEU A 192 -3.09 12.38 20.22
CA LEU A 192 -3.12 10.94 20.46
C LEU A 192 -3.18 10.14 19.15
N VAL A 193 -4.06 10.51 18.22
CA VAL A 193 -4.17 9.85 16.91
C VAL A 193 -2.86 9.93 16.15
N MET A 194 -2.20 11.09 16.12
CA MET A 194 -0.90 11.23 15.47
C MET A 194 0.16 10.30 16.05
N GLN A 195 0.23 10.16 17.38
CA GLN A 195 1.18 9.24 18.02
C GLN A 195 0.83 7.77 17.77
N LEU A 196 -0.46 7.43 17.77
CA LEU A 196 -0.92 6.07 17.45
C LEU A 196 -0.62 5.69 16.00
N LEU A 197 -0.86 6.60 15.05
CA LEU A 197 -0.52 6.40 13.64
C LEU A 197 0.99 6.25 13.46
N LYS A 198 1.80 7.07 14.14
CA LYS A 198 3.27 6.92 14.14
C LYS A 198 3.70 5.56 14.68
N LEU A 199 3.10 5.10 15.78
CA LEU A 199 3.36 3.77 16.34
C LEU A 199 3.03 2.67 15.31
N VAL A 200 1.83 2.71 14.73
CA VAL A 200 1.39 1.73 13.71
C VAL A 200 2.33 1.75 12.52
N LEU A 201 2.67 2.93 11.99
CA LEU A 201 3.61 3.09 10.88
C LEU A 201 4.98 2.49 11.20
N ASN A 202 5.52 2.77 12.39
CA ASN A 202 6.79 2.20 12.83
C ASN A 202 6.73 0.67 12.99
N CYS A 203 5.60 0.13 13.44
CA CYS A 203 5.42 -1.31 13.52
C CYS A 203 5.33 -1.97 12.14
N LEU A 204 4.71 -1.30 11.16
CA LEU A 204 4.54 -1.81 9.79
C LEU A 204 5.81 -1.65 8.94
N ASN A 205 6.60 -0.60 9.17
CA ASN A 205 7.89 -0.36 8.51
C ASN A 205 9.05 -1.17 9.13
N PHE A 206 8.76 -2.07 10.06
CA PHE A 206 9.78 -2.92 10.65
C PHE A 206 10.48 -3.76 9.58
N ASP A 207 11.80 -3.65 9.51
CA ASP A 207 12.62 -4.45 8.60
C ASP A 207 12.75 -5.87 9.15
N PHE A 208 11.87 -6.76 8.69
CA PHE A 208 12.02 -8.18 8.92
C PHE A 208 13.27 -8.65 8.17
N ILE A 209 14.33 -8.94 8.93
CA ILE A 209 15.62 -9.50 8.47
C ILE A 209 15.47 -10.22 7.12
N GLY A 210 15.96 -9.59 6.06
CA GLY A 210 15.96 -10.15 4.70
C GLY A 210 15.23 -9.34 3.63
N ASN A 211 14.74 -8.13 3.92
CA ASN A 211 13.94 -7.34 2.99
C ASN A 211 14.76 -6.37 2.11
N SER A 212 16.03 -6.67 1.82
CA SER A 212 16.71 -6.06 0.67
C SER A 212 16.17 -6.70 -0.61
N ALA A 213 14.89 -6.44 -0.90
CA ALA A 213 14.36 -6.68 -2.22
C ALA A 213 15.09 -5.72 -3.16
N ASP A 214 15.92 -6.30 -4.01
CA ASP A 214 16.37 -5.66 -5.24
C ASP A 214 15.10 -5.14 -5.95
N GLU A 215 14.97 -3.83 -6.13
CA GLU A 215 13.78 -3.19 -6.75
C GLU A 215 13.50 -3.72 -8.17
N SER A 216 14.41 -4.53 -8.73
CA SER A 216 14.30 -5.20 -10.02
C SER A 216 13.60 -6.57 -10.01
N ALA A 217 13.24 -7.11 -8.84
CA ALA A 217 12.56 -8.41 -8.74
C ALA A 217 11.03 -8.26 -8.65
N ASP A 218 10.32 -8.80 -9.65
CA ASP A 218 8.85 -8.92 -9.76
C ASP A 218 8.17 -9.68 -8.59
N ASP A 219 8.93 -10.19 -7.63
CA ASP A 219 8.38 -10.79 -6.43
C ASP A 219 7.83 -9.69 -5.54
N LEU A 220 6.49 -9.55 -5.61
CA LEU A 220 5.62 -8.92 -4.61
C LEU A 220 6.33 -8.97 -3.26
N CYS A 221 6.94 -7.86 -2.81
CA CYS A 221 7.65 -7.77 -1.55
C CYS A 221 6.71 -8.16 -0.41
N THR A 222 6.55 -9.45 -0.16
CA THR A 222 5.72 -9.93 0.93
C THR A 222 6.55 -9.63 2.14
N VAL A 223 6.09 -8.64 2.92
CA VAL A 223 6.57 -8.48 4.28
C VAL A 223 6.27 -9.82 4.96
N GLN A 224 7.27 -10.68 5.04
CA GLN A 224 7.12 -12.03 5.57
C GLN A 224 6.83 -11.85 7.06
N ILE A 225 5.57 -11.97 7.41
CA ILE A 225 5.13 -11.93 8.80
C ILE A 225 5.83 -13.10 9.51
N PRO A 226 6.68 -12.83 10.53
CA PRO A 226 7.36 -13.86 11.28
C PRO A 226 6.36 -14.91 11.75
N THR A 227 6.75 -16.18 11.72
CA THR A 227 5.85 -17.29 12.05
C THR A 227 5.18 -17.11 13.42
N ASN A 228 5.87 -16.49 14.38
CA ASN A 228 5.36 -16.17 15.72
C ASN A 228 4.34 -15.01 15.76
N TRP A 229 4.15 -14.27 14.66
CA TRP A 229 3.13 -13.22 14.51
C TRP A 229 1.91 -13.69 13.73
N ARG A 230 1.96 -14.85 13.08
CA ARG A 230 0.80 -15.39 12.35
C ARG A 230 -0.44 -15.47 13.24
N THR A 231 -0.30 -15.85 14.51
CA THR A 231 -1.43 -15.88 15.44
C THR A 231 -2.02 -14.49 15.67
N ILE A 232 -1.21 -13.44 15.67
CA ILE A 232 -1.69 -12.05 15.86
C ILE A 232 -2.45 -11.55 14.63
N PHE A 233 -1.99 -11.83 13.42
CA PHE A 233 -2.63 -11.32 12.20
C PHE A 233 -3.73 -12.23 11.63
N LEU A 234 -3.68 -13.53 11.92
CA LEU A 234 -4.68 -14.52 11.52
C LEU A 234 -5.75 -14.75 12.60
N GLU A 235 -5.60 -14.14 13.78
CA GLU A 235 -6.68 -14.07 14.77
C GLU A 235 -7.86 -13.28 14.16
N PRO A 236 -9.08 -13.85 14.13
CA PRO A 236 -10.27 -13.17 13.62
C PRO A 236 -10.48 -11.78 14.25
N GLU A 237 -10.09 -11.63 15.52
CA GLU A 237 -10.19 -10.37 16.26
C GLU A 237 -9.37 -9.22 15.65
N THR A 238 -8.27 -9.52 14.97
CA THR A 238 -7.43 -8.52 14.30
C THR A 238 -8.07 -8.04 13.01
N LEU A 239 -8.77 -8.95 12.32
CA LEU A 239 -9.51 -8.59 11.14
C LEU A 239 -10.72 -7.71 11.52
N ASP A 240 -11.48 -8.07 12.56
CA ASP A 240 -12.56 -7.23 13.09
C ASP A 240 -12.07 -5.82 13.45
N LEU A 241 -10.86 -5.74 14.02
CA LEU A 241 -10.24 -4.48 14.42
C LEU A 241 -9.92 -3.55 13.23
N PHE A 242 -9.57 -4.08 12.05
CA PHE A 242 -9.41 -3.27 10.85
C PHE A 242 -10.73 -2.64 10.40
N PHE A 243 -11.85 -3.37 10.55
CA PHE A 243 -13.18 -2.85 10.22
C PHE A 243 -13.68 -1.85 11.28
N ASP A 244 -13.43 -2.09 12.57
CA ASP A 244 -13.74 -1.11 13.63
C ASP A 244 -12.96 0.21 13.44
N LEU A 245 -11.71 0.11 13.00
CA LEU A 245 -10.88 1.27 12.63
C LEU A 245 -11.50 2.05 11.46
N TYR A 246 -11.96 1.34 10.42
CA TYR A 246 -12.60 1.94 9.26
C TYR A 246 -13.82 2.78 9.66
N HIS A 247 -14.67 2.26 10.56
CA HIS A 247 -15.83 3.00 11.07
C HIS A 247 -15.48 4.17 11.98
N SER A 248 -14.35 4.07 12.69
CA SER A 248 -13.92 5.07 13.68
C SER A 248 -13.20 6.27 13.04
N LEU A 249 -12.59 6.10 11.86
CA LEU A 249 -11.85 7.15 11.16
C LEU A 249 -12.78 7.98 10.27
N PRO A 250 -12.73 9.33 10.33
CA PRO A 250 -13.61 10.15 9.51
C PRO A 250 -13.29 10.07 8.01
N PRO A 251 -14.32 10.06 7.14
CA PRO A 251 -14.15 9.95 5.69
C PRO A 251 -13.29 11.07 5.07
N MET A 252 -13.20 12.24 5.71
CA MET A 252 -12.38 13.35 5.21
C MET A 252 -10.88 13.01 5.17
N LEU A 253 -10.41 12.11 6.04
CA LEU A 253 -9.01 11.68 6.06
C LEU A 253 -8.66 10.84 4.83
N SER A 254 -9.61 10.09 4.26
CA SER A 254 -9.34 9.31 3.04
C SER A 254 -9.14 10.23 1.84
N GLN A 255 -9.94 11.30 1.72
CA GLN A 255 -9.79 12.29 0.65
C GLN A 255 -8.45 13.03 0.73
N LEU A 256 -8.06 13.45 1.93
CA LEU A 256 -6.77 14.13 2.15
C LEU A 256 -5.57 13.20 1.91
N GLY A 257 -5.66 11.95 2.38
CA GLY A 257 -4.59 10.96 2.24
C GLY A 257 -4.39 10.48 0.81
N LEU A 258 -5.48 10.12 0.11
CA LEU A 258 -5.45 9.57 -1.25
C LEU A 258 -5.22 10.62 -2.34
N SER A 259 -5.24 11.92 -1.99
CA SER A 259 -4.80 12.99 -2.89
C SER A 259 -3.29 12.98 -3.12
N ASP A 260 -2.51 12.39 -2.20
CA ASP A 260 -1.07 12.21 -2.36
C ASP A 260 -0.76 10.94 -3.18
N PRO A 261 0.02 11.04 -4.28
CA PRO A 261 0.33 9.89 -5.13
C PRO A 261 1.05 8.74 -4.42
N GLY A 262 1.90 9.03 -3.42
CA GLY A 262 2.63 8.02 -2.67
C GLY A 262 1.72 7.21 -1.74
N ASN A 263 0.88 7.91 -0.98
CA ASN A 263 -0.13 7.28 -0.14
C ASN A 263 -1.14 6.48 -0.98
N TYR A 264 -1.55 7.02 -2.13
CA TYR A 264 -2.45 6.32 -3.06
C TYR A 264 -1.82 5.02 -3.57
N HIS A 265 -0.54 5.05 -3.96
CA HIS A 265 0.18 3.87 -4.42
C HIS A 265 0.29 2.79 -3.32
N GLU A 266 0.69 3.18 -2.11
CA GLU A 266 0.78 2.24 -0.98
C GLU A 266 -0.58 1.70 -0.58
N PHE A 267 -1.65 2.49 -0.70
CA PHE A 267 -3.01 1.99 -0.48
C PHE A 267 -3.41 0.95 -1.53
N CYS A 268 -3.09 1.16 -2.81
CA CYS A 268 -3.31 0.15 -3.85
C CYS A 268 -2.53 -1.16 -3.56
N ARG A 269 -1.27 -1.05 -3.10
CA ARG A 269 -0.46 -2.21 -2.67
C ARG A 269 -1.08 -2.93 -1.47
N PHE A 270 -1.58 -2.19 -0.48
CA PHE A 270 -2.28 -2.74 0.67
C PHE A 270 -3.51 -3.54 0.23
N LEU A 271 -4.35 -2.96 -0.64
CA LEU A 271 -5.53 -3.64 -1.16
C LEU A 271 -5.16 -4.95 -1.87
N ALA A 272 -4.13 -4.96 -2.72
CA ALA A 272 -3.65 -6.19 -3.37
C ALA A 272 -3.21 -7.30 -2.39
N ARG A 273 -2.72 -6.91 -1.19
CA ARG A 273 -2.28 -7.85 -0.15
C ARG A 273 -3.42 -8.41 0.70
N LEU A 274 -4.61 -7.81 0.71
CA LEU A 274 -5.75 -8.36 1.46
C LEU A 274 -6.01 -9.83 1.08
N LYS A 275 -5.99 -10.13 -0.22
CA LYS A 275 -6.22 -11.49 -0.72
C LYS A 275 -5.03 -12.44 -0.56
N THR A 276 -3.80 -11.94 -0.39
CA THR A 276 -2.66 -12.83 -0.09
C THR A 276 -2.67 -13.30 1.36
N ASN A 277 -3.23 -12.48 2.24
CA ASN A 277 -3.20 -12.73 3.69
C ASN A 277 -4.45 -13.48 4.17
N TYR A 278 -5.59 -13.28 3.51
CA TYR A 278 -6.87 -13.89 3.91
C TYR A 278 -7.52 -14.63 2.74
N GLN A 279 -8.11 -15.78 3.02
CA GLN A 279 -8.87 -16.53 2.02
C GLN A 279 -10.21 -15.82 1.74
N LEU A 280 -10.73 -15.91 0.52
CA LEU A 280 -12.02 -15.31 0.18
C LEU A 280 -13.15 -15.83 1.09
N GLY A 281 -13.13 -17.12 1.42
CA GLY A 281 -14.10 -17.72 2.34
C GLY A 281 -14.07 -17.14 3.74
N GLU A 282 -12.93 -16.64 4.22
CA GLU A 282 -12.78 -15.98 5.52
C GLU A 282 -13.29 -14.53 5.44
N LEU A 283 -12.94 -13.81 4.37
CA LEU A 283 -13.36 -12.42 4.15
C LEU A 283 -14.87 -12.28 4.08
N VAL A 284 -15.58 -13.22 3.44
CA VAL A 284 -17.03 -13.15 3.27
C VAL A 284 -17.79 -13.41 4.59
N MET A 285 -17.16 -14.05 5.58
CA MET A 285 -17.78 -14.29 6.90
C MET A 285 -17.79 -13.05 7.79
N VAL A 286 -17.10 -11.99 7.39
CA VAL A 286 -16.98 -10.77 8.17
C VAL A 286 -18.25 -9.96 8.02
N LYS A 287 -18.78 -9.49 9.16
CA LYS A 287 -20.08 -8.81 9.25
C LYS A 287 -20.23 -7.64 8.26
N ASP A 288 -19.16 -6.89 8.04
CA ASP A 288 -19.16 -5.67 7.21
C ASP A 288 -18.58 -5.88 5.80
N TYR A 289 -18.35 -7.13 5.40
CA TYR A 289 -17.80 -7.47 4.08
C TYR A 289 -18.57 -6.82 2.92
N PRO A 290 -19.92 -6.85 2.87
CA PRO A 290 -20.68 -6.29 1.75
C PRO A 290 -20.42 -4.81 1.49
N GLU A 291 -20.27 -4.01 2.55
CA GLU A 291 -20.00 -2.59 2.46
C GLU A 291 -18.56 -2.35 1.97
N VAL A 292 -17.59 -3.10 2.52
CA VAL A 292 -16.18 -2.89 2.18
C VAL A 292 -15.86 -3.34 0.76
N ILE A 293 -16.40 -4.48 0.29
CA ILE A 293 -16.17 -4.90 -1.09
C ILE A 293 -16.79 -3.91 -2.09
N GLN A 294 -17.93 -3.29 -1.74
CA GLN A 294 -18.53 -2.22 -2.54
C GLN A 294 -17.62 -0.99 -2.63
N LEU A 295 -17.03 -0.58 -1.50
CA LEU A 295 -16.11 0.56 -1.46
C LEU A 295 -14.83 0.28 -2.25
N ILE A 296 -14.25 -0.92 -2.12
CA ILE A 296 -13.09 -1.34 -2.90
C ILE A 296 -13.44 -1.35 -4.39
N ALA A 297 -14.63 -1.80 -4.78
CA ALA A 297 -15.09 -1.77 -6.16
C ALA A 297 -15.24 -0.34 -6.69
N ASN A 298 -15.91 0.54 -5.95
CA ASN A 298 -16.09 1.95 -6.31
C ASN A 298 -14.75 2.68 -6.42
N PHE A 299 -13.85 2.45 -5.46
CA PHE A 299 -12.49 2.96 -5.50
C PHE A 299 -11.77 2.46 -6.77
N THR A 300 -11.78 1.14 -7.03
CA THR A 300 -11.16 0.56 -8.22
C THR A 300 -11.69 1.18 -9.51
N ILE A 301 -13.01 1.31 -9.66
CA ILE A 301 -13.64 1.90 -10.85
C ILE A 301 -13.18 3.36 -11.03
N THR A 302 -13.19 4.15 -9.96
CA THR A 302 -12.76 5.55 -9.99
C THR A 302 -11.26 5.65 -10.32
N SER A 303 -10.44 4.80 -9.73
CA SER A 303 -9.00 4.69 -9.97
C SER A 303 -8.66 4.36 -11.42
N LEU A 304 -9.44 3.47 -12.05
CA LEU A 304 -9.26 3.10 -13.45
C LEU A 304 -9.60 4.24 -14.41
N GLN A 305 -10.55 5.10 -14.06
CA GLN A 305 -10.92 6.28 -14.86
C GLN A 305 -9.86 7.39 -14.79
N HIS A 306 -9.14 7.50 -13.68
CA HIS A 306 -8.07 8.47 -13.48
C HIS A 306 -6.70 7.91 -13.92
N TRP A 307 -6.59 7.56 -15.20
CA TRP A 307 -5.40 6.91 -15.77
C TRP A 307 -4.12 7.76 -15.68
N GLU A 308 -4.23 9.07 -15.48
CA GLU A 308 -3.13 10.03 -15.38
C GLU A 308 -2.31 9.88 -14.08
N PHE A 309 -2.90 9.35 -13.00
CA PHE A 309 -2.34 9.55 -11.65
C PHE A 309 -1.36 8.46 -11.19
N ALA A 310 -1.37 7.24 -11.76
CA ALA A 310 -0.33 6.23 -11.53
C ALA A 310 -0.58 4.92 -12.33
N PRO A 311 0.05 4.71 -13.49
CA PRO A 311 -0.10 3.47 -14.26
C PRO A 311 0.35 2.22 -13.48
N ASN A 312 1.37 2.34 -12.63
CA ASN A 312 1.89 1.23 -11.81
C ASN A 312 0.93 0.82 -10.68
N SER A 313 0.06 1.72 -10.21
CA SER A 313 -0.89 1.42 -9.13
C SER A 313 -2.06 0.56 -9.61
N VAL A 314 -2.44 0.69 -10.89
CA VAL A 314 -3.53 -0.07 -11.52
C VAL A 314 -3.26 -1.57 -11.48
N HIS A 315 -2.01 -1.98 -11.66
CA HIS A 315 -1.58 -3.37 -11.57
C HIS A 315 -2.01 -4.03 -10.25
N TYR A 316 -1.85 -3.33 -9.12
CA TYR A 316 -2.21 -3.88 -7.81
C TYR A 316 -3.72 -4.07 -7.65
N LEU A 317 -4.52 -3.11 -8.14
CA LEU A 317 -5.97 -3.21 -8.10
C LEU A 317 -6.48 -4.35 -8.97
N LEU A 318 -5.98 -4.48 -10.21
CA LEU A 318 -6.35 -5.59 -11.08
C LEU A 318 -5.89 -6.95 -10.51
N THR A 319 -4.71 -7.02 -9.89
CA THR A 319 -4.22 -8.21 -9.20
C THR A 319 -5.14 -8.65 -8.07
N LEU A 320 -5.66 -7.70 -7.28
CA LEU A 320 -6.65 -8.00 -6.24
C LEU A 320 -7.86 -8.72 -6.84
N TRP A 321 -8.49 -8.11 -7.84
CA TRP A 321 -9.70 -8.64 -8.46
C TRP A 321 -9.45 -9.96 -9.17
N GLN A 322 -8.33 -10.11 -9.88
CA GLN A 322 -7.92 -11.37 -10.51
C GLN A 322 -7.86 -12.49 -9.48
N ARG A 323 -7.16 -12.28 -8.35
CA ARG A 323 -7.01 -13.29 -7.30
C ARG A 323 -8.30 -13.58 -6.53
N MET A 324 -9.14 -12.56 -6.34
CA MET A 324 -10.47 -12.71 -5.73
C MET A 324 -11.37 -13.59 -6.61
N VAL A 325 -11.51 -13.25 -7.89
CA VAL A 325 -12.33 -14.00 -8.86
C VAL A 325 -11.79 -15.42 -9.08
N ALA A 326 -10.48 -15.60 -9.21
CA ALA A 326 -9.87 -16.93 -9.33
C ALA A 326 -10.18 -17.84 -8.12
N SER A 327 -10.53 -17.26 -6.97
CA SER A 327 -10.84 -18.02 -5.76
C SER A 327 -12.32 -18.44 -5.66
N VAL A 328 -13.22 -17.85 -6.46
CA VAL A 328 -14.67 -18.10 -6.43
C VAL A 328 -15.01 -19.60 -6.50
N PRO A 329 -14.43 -20.41 -7.40
CA PRO A 329 -14.77 -21.84 -7.49
C PRO A 329 -14.43 -22.66 -6.22
N PHE A 330 -13.59 -22.11 -5.34
CA PHE A 330 -13.12 -22.77 -4.13
C PHE A 330 -13.86 -22.31 -2.86
N VAL A 331 -14.75 -21.31 -2.97
CA VAL A 331 -15.55 -20.83 -1.84
C VAL A 331 -16.67 -21.82 -1.55
N LYS A 332 -16.69 -22.35 -0.32
CA LYS A 332 -17.70 -23.33 0.14
C LYS A 332 -18.78 -22.72 1.02
N THR A 333 -18.66 -21.44 1.34
CA THR A 333 -19.51 -20.75 2.29
C THR A 333 -20.80 -20.26 1.63
N ALA A 334 -21.89 -20.22 2.41
CA ALA A 334 -23.23 -19.88 1.92
C ALA A 334 -23.44 -18.36 1.73
N GLU A 335 -22.62 -17.54 2.38
CA GLU A 335 -22.69 -16.08 2.28
C GLU A 335 -22.25 -15.58 0.90
N PRO A 336 -22.86 -14.51 0.37
CA PRO A 336 -22.59 -14.02 -0.98
C PRO A 336 -21.24 -13.29 -1.07
N HIS A 337 -20.40 -13.70 -2.02
CA HIS A 337 -19.12 -13.03 -2.28
C HIS A 337 -19.26 -11.72 -3.08
N LEU A 338 -20.40 -11.44 -3.71
CA LEU A 338 -20.71 -10.21 -4.47
C LEU A 338 -19.79 -9.90 -5.68
N LEU A 339 -18.76 -10.71 -5.93
CA LEU A 339 -17.84 -10.54 -7.07
C LEU A 339 -18.56 -10.56 -8.43
N ASP A 340 -19.66 -11.31 -8.57
CA ASP A 340 -20.49 -11.34 -9.80
C ASP A 340 -21.17 -10.00 -10.11
N THR A 341 -21.30 -9.14 -9.10
CA THR A 341 -21.83 -7.78 -9.29
C THR A 341 -20.72 -6.82 -9.72
N TYR A 342 -19.55 -6.89 -9.08
CA TYR A 342 -18.52 -5.87 -9.23
C TYR A 342 -17.47 -6.18 -10.31
N ALA A 343 -17.11 -7.45 -10.53
CA ALA A 343 -16.12 -7.83 -11.54
C ALA A 343 -16.49 -7.38 -12.97
N PRO A 344 -17.77 -7.47 -13.41
CA PRO A 344 -18.18 -6.94 -14.70
C PRO A 344 -18.06 -5.43 -14.80
N GLU A 345 -18.44 -4.70 -13.75
CA GLU A 345 -18.37 -3.23 -13.72
C GLU A 345 -16.91 -2.74 -13.76
N ILE A 346 -16.00 -3.43 -13.09
CA ILE A 346 -14.56 -3.14 -13.15
C ILE A 346 -14.01 -3.40 -14.55
N THR A 347 -14.43 -4.49 -15.18
CA THR A 347 -14.03 -4.80 -16.56
C THR A 347 -14.53 -3.74 -17.54
N LYS A 348 -15.80 -3.33 -17.40
CA LYS A 348 -16.38 -2.23 -18.20
C LYS A 348 -15.63 -0.92 -17.98
N ALA A 349 -15.32 -0.58 -16.73
CA ALA A 349 -14.58 0.63 -16.38
C ALA A 349 -13.18 0.63 -16.99
N TYR A 350 -12.46 -0.49 -16.93
CA TYR A 350 -11.13 -0.63 -17.54
C TYR A 350 -11.18 -0.43 -19.06
N ILE A 351 -12.09 -1.14 -19.74
CA ILE A 351 -12.24 -1.04 -21.21
C ILE A 351 -12.59 0.39 -21.61
N THR A 352 -13.57 0.99 -20.93
CA THR A 352 -14.05 2.35 -21.23
C THR A 352 -12.93 3.37 -21.03
N SER A 353 -12.19 3.28 -19.92
CA SER A 353 -11.04 4.16 -19.65
C SER A 353 -9.98 4.12 -20.75
N ARG A 354 -9.63 2.93 -21.25
CA ARG A 354 -8.64 2.80 -22.35
C ARG A 354 -9.15 3.38 -23.65
N LEU A 355 -10.44 3.22 -23.97
CA LEU A 355 -11.03 3.84 -25.17
C LEU A 355 -11.11 5.37 -25.05
N GLU A 356 -11.51 5.91 -23.90
CA GLU A 356 -11.57 7.36 -23.65
C GLU A 356 -10.19 8.03 -23.67
N CYS A 357 -9.12 7.29 -23.34
CA CYS A 357 -7.74 7.76 -23.39
C CYS A 357 -7.25 8.02 -24.83
N VAL A 358 -7.66 7.20 -25.81
CA VAL A 358 -7.20 7.29 -27.22
C VAL A 358 -7.34 8.71 -27.83
N PRO A 359 -8.51 9.36 -27.81
CA PRO A 359 -8.64 10.70 -28.39
C PRO A 359 -7.83 11.76 -27.65
N VAL A 360 -7.60 11.59 -26.33
CA VAL A 360 -6.79 12.52 -25.53
C VAL A 360 -5.32 12.39 -25.89
N VAL A 361 -4.79 11.16 -25.94
CA VAL A 361 -3.41 10.85 -26.32
C VAL A 361 -3.09 11.40 -27.71
N ILE A 362 -3.97 11.14 -28.69
CA ILE A 362 -3.75 11.58 -30.08
C ILE A 362 -3.83 13.10 -30.22
N ARG A 363 -4.78 13.75 -29.54
CA ARG A 363 -4.98 15.20 -29.64
C ARG A 363 -3.87 15.99 -28.92
N ASP A 364 -3.50 15.55 -27.73
CA ASP A 364 -2.59 16.27 -26.84
C ASP A 364 -1.13 15.79 -26.99
N GLY A 365 -0.89 14.77 -27.82
CA GLY A 365 0.43 14.25 -28.14
C GLY A 365 1.14 13.58 -26.95
N LEU A 366 0.36 12.93 -26.08
CA LEU A 366 0.86 12.24 -24.89
C LEU A 366 1.49 10.88 -25.28
N GLU A 367 2.23 10.27 -24.36
CA GLU A 367 2.73 8.90 -24.55
C GLU A 367 1.55 7.93 -24.66
N ASP A 368 1.55 7.10 -25.70
CA ASP A 368 0.49 6.11 -25.91
C ASP A 368 0.74 4.91 -24.99
N PRO A 369 -0.23 4.50 -24.15
CA PRO A 369 -0.06 3.33 -23.31
C PRO A 369 0.23 2.03 -24.11
N LEU A 370 -0.19 1.95 -25.38
CA LEU A 370 0.11 0.81 -26.25
C LEU A 370 1.59 0.69 -26.63
N ASP A 371 2.39 1.75 -26.47
CA ASP A 371 3.83 1.71 -26.74
C ASP A 371 4.58 0.88 -25.66
N ASP A 372 4.06 0.85 -24.42
CA ASP A 372 4.51 -0.05 -23.34
C ASP A 372 3.72 -1.37 -23.33
N THR A 373 3.97 -2.18 -24.36
CA THR A 373 3.31 -3.48 -24.52
C THR A 373 3.51 -4.44 -23.33
N ALA A 374 4.62 -4.34 -22.59
CA ALA A 374 4.89 -5.20 -21.44
C ALA A 374 3.88 -4.95 -20.31
N THR A 375 3.72 -3.69 -19.91
CA THR A 375 2.75 -3.30 -18.87
C THR A 375 1.33 -3.57 -19.32
N VAL A 376 0.99 -3.26 -20.58
CA VAL A 376 -0.35 -3.53 -21.12
C VAL A 376 -0.66 -5.02 -21.09
N PHE A 377 0.24 -5.90 -21.55
CA PHE A 377 0.00 -7.34 -21.57
C PHE A 377 -0.17 -7.90 -20.16
N GLN A 378 0.59 -7.41 -19.19
CA GLN A 378 0.44 -7.80 -17.79
C GLN A 378 -0.95 -7.41 -17.24
N GLN A 379 -1.42 -6.18 -17.51
CA GLN A 379 -2.74 -5.73 -17.08
C GLN A 379 -3.86 -6.50 -17.79
N LEU A 380 -3.70 -6.80 -19.07
CA LEU A 380 -4.64 -7.62 -19.83
C LEU A 380 -4.72 -9.05 -19.28
N GLU A 381 -3.60 -9.67 -18.91
CA GLU A 381 -3.58 -11.00 -18.27
C GLU A 381 -4.34 -11.01 -16.93
N GLN A 382 -4.23 -9.94 -16.14
CA GLN A 382 -5.00 -9.80 -14.90
C GLN A 382 -6.50 -9.65 -15.18
N LEU A 383 -6.85 -8.76 -16.12
CA LEU A 383 -8.23 -8.50 -16.53
C LEU A 383 -8.92 -9.76 -17.07
N CYS A 384 -8.16 -10.61 -17.73
CA CYS A 384 -8.59 -11.86 -18.34
C CYS A 384 -9.43 -12.76 -17.41
N THR A 385 -8.99 -12.92 -16.16
CA THR A 385 -9.73 -13.71 -15.17
C THR A 385 -10.95 -12.96 -14.66
N VAL A 386 -10.82 -11.64 -14.44
CA VAL A 386 -11.90 -10.78 -13.92
C VAL A 386 -13.08 -10.73 -14.89
N SER A 387 -12.81 -10.61 -16.19
CA SER A 387 -13.85 -10.51 -17.22
C SER A 387 -14.68 -11.79 -17.36
N ARG A 388 -14.14 -12.94 -16.98
CA ARG A 388 -14.79 -14.26 -17.08
C ARG A 388 -15.67 -14.62 -15.87
N CYS A 389 -15.72 -13.80 -14.82
CA CYS A 389 -16.60 -14.03 -13.65
C CYS A 389 -18.08 -14.12 -14.07
N GLU A 390 -18.52 -13.18 -14.90
CA GLU A 390 -19.88 -13.13 -15.48
C GLU A 390 -19.75 -12.85 -16.98
N TYR A 391 -19.27 -13.88 -17.68
CA TYR A 391 -18.74 -13.72 -19.04
C TYR A 391 -19.78 -13.22 -20.05
N GLU A 392 -21.05 -13.59 -19.89
CA GLU A 392 -22.14 -13.12 -20.75
C GLU A 392 -22.28 -11.58 -20.73
N LYS A 393 -22.23 -10.98 -19.53
CA LYS A 393 -22.38 -9.53 -19.35
C LYS A 393 -21.21 -8.78 -19.97
N THR A 394 -19.99 -9.25 -19.74
CA THR A 394 -18.77 -8.60 -20.24
C THR A 394 -18.60 -8.80 -21.75
N CYS A 395 -18.93 -9.98 -22.28
CA CYS A 395 -18.91 -10.27 -23.71
C CYS A 395 -19.94 -9.41 -24.47
N THR A 396 -21.18 -9.34 -23.99
CA THR A 396 -22.23 -8.51 -24.61
C THR A 396 -21.82 -7.05 -24.70
N PHE A 397 -21.19 -6.52 -23.65
CA PHE A 397 -20.68 -5.16 -23.64
C PHE A 397 -19.55 -4.96 -24.67
N LEU A 398 -18.57 -5.88 -24.72
CA LEU A 398 -17.46 -5.80 -25.67
C LEU A 398 -17.94 -5.90 -27.12
N VAL A 399 -18.91 -6.77 -27.41
CA VAL A 399 -19.58 -6.88 -28.71
C VAL A 399 -20.17 -5.54 -29.14
N GLN A 400 -20.95 -4.89 -28.25
CA GLN A 400 -21.60 -3.62 -28.56
C GLN A 400 -20.57 -2.52 -28.88
N LEU A 401 -19.50 -2.42 -28.09
CA LEU A 401 -18.43 -1.46 -28.35
C LEU A 401 -17.70 -1.74 -29.66
N PHE A 402 -17.41 -3.01 -29.96
CA PHE A 402 -16.74 -3.39 -31.19
C PHE A 402 -17.59 -3.03 -32.42
N ASP A 403 -18.86 -3.41 -32.42
CA ASP A 403 -19.77 -3.15 -33.54
C ASP A 403 -19.95 -1.65 -33.76
N GLN A 404 -20.07 -0.86 -32.69
CA GLN A 404 -20.19 0.59 -32.78
C GLN A 404 -18.95 1.24 -33.41
N ASN A 405 -17.75 0.87 -32.94
CA ASN A 405 -16.50 1.46 -33.44
C ASN A 405 -16.19 0.99 -34.87
N ALA A 406 -16.44 -0.27 -35.22
CA ALA A 406 -16.27 -0.79 -36.57
C ALA A 406 -17.21 -0.09 -37.57
N GLN A 407 -18.47 0.15 -37.19
CA GLN A 407 -19.42 0.91 -38.02
C GLN A 407 -19.00 2.38 -38.19
N ASN A 408 -18.48 3.02 -37.15
CA ASN A 408 -17.98 4.39 -37.23
C ASN A 408 -16.78 4.49 -38.16
N TYR A 409 -15.84 3.55 -38.05
CA TYR A 409 -14.69 3.46 -38.95
C TYR A 409 -15.11 3.28 -40.41
N GLN A 410 -16.05 2.36 -40.69
CA GLN A 410 -16.63 2.19 -42.04
C GLN A 410 -17.24 3.48 -42.59
N LYS A 411 -18.04 4.21 -41.78
CA LYS A 411 -18.66 5.48 -42.19
C LYS A 411 -17.61 6.53 -42.54
N LEU A 412 -16.52 6.61 -41.77
CA LEU A 412 -15.43 7.55 -42.04
C LEU A 412 -14.68 7.21 -43.33
N LEU A 413 -14.44 5.92 -43.60
CA LEU A 413 -13.77 5.47 -44.83
C LEU A 413 -14.57 5.78 -46.11
N HIS A 414 -15.90 5.72 -46.02
CA HIS A 414 -16.81 6.04 -47.11
C HIS A 414 -17.16 7.53 -47.24
N SER A 415 -16.78 8.36 -46.25
CA SER A 415 -17.03 9.80 -46.28
C SER A 415 -16.15 10.52 -47.30
N SER A 416 -16.70 11.52 -48.00
CA SER A 416 -15.98 12.31 -49.02
C SER A 416 -14.94 13.28 -48.42
N SER A 417 -15.01 13.54 -47.11
CA SER A 417 -14.06 14.38 -46.36
C SER A 417 -13.36 13.54 -45.29
N ARG A 418 -12.32 12.80 -45.68
CA ARG A 418 -11.52 11.99 -44.77
C ARG A 418 -10.75 12.90 -43.81
N ASN A 419 -11.19 13.00 -42.56
CA ASN A 419 -10.41 13.65 -41.50
C ASN A 419 -9.36 12.66 -40.97
N PRO A 420 -8.05 12.85 -41.23
CA PRO A 420 -7.03 11.88 -40.83
C PRO A 420 -6.99 11.64 -39.32
N LEU A 421 -7.23 12.68 -38.51
CA LEU A 421 -7.22 12.57 -37.05
C LEU A 421 -8.34 11.68 -36.52
N GLU A 422 -9.56 11.81 -37.06
CA GLU A 422 -10.69 10.97 -36.65
C GLU A 422 -10.49 9.51 -37.07
N ILE A 423 -9.85 9.28 -38.22
CA ILE A 423 -9.49 7.93 -38.67
C ILE A 423 -8.49 7.32 -37.70
N THR A 424 -7.41 8.03 -37.33
CA THR A 424 -6.41 7.53 -36.37
C THR A 424 -7.02 7.25 -34.99
N VAL A 425 -7.97 8.08 -34.53
CA VAL A 425 -8.70 7.82 -33.27
C VAL A 425 -9.51 6.51 -33.35
N GLN A 426 -10.24 6.29 -34.45
CA GLN A 426 -11.00 5.04 -34.61
C GLN A 426 -10.08 3.82 -34.75
N GLU A 427 -8.94 3.95 -35.44
CA GLU A 427 -7.95 2.88 -35.50
C GLU A 427 -7.37 2.57 -34.12
N GLY A 428 -7.10 3.57 -33.29
CA GLY A 428 -6.69 3.38 -31.89
C GLY A 428 -7.75 2.68 -31.04
N HIS A 429 -9.03 3.03 -31.18
CA HIS A 429 -10.11 2.29 -30.52
C HIS A 429 -10.17 0.83 -30.97
N LEU A 430 -10.07 0.57 -32.27
CA LEU A 430 -10.10 -0.77 -32.83
C LEU A 430 -8.90 -1.61 -32.37
N ALA A 431 -7.70 -1.03 -32.27
CA ALA A 431 -6.52 -1.69 -31.72
C ALA A 431 -6.78 -2.18 -30.27
N TRP A 432 -7.25 -1.29 -29.39
CA TRP A 432 -7.63 -1.66 -28.02
C TRP A 432 -8.70 -2.73 -27.97
N LEU A 433 -9.76 -2.61 -28.79
CA LEU A 433 -10.83 -3.61 -28.85
C LEU A 433 -10.33 -4.98 -29.30
N VAL A 434 -9.41 -5.05 -30.26
CA VAL A 434 -8.81 -6.32 -30.70
C VAL A 434 -7.95 -6.92 -29.58
N TYR A 435 -7.17 -6.11 -28.83
CA TYR A 435 -6.49 -6.57 -27.63
C TYR A 435 -7.49 -7.10 -26.58
N PHE A 436 -8.60 -6.42 -26.31
CA PHE A 436 -9.60 -6.94 -25.38
C PHE A 436 -10.23 -8.26 -25.83
N VAL A 437 -10.53 -8.40 -27.12
CA VAL A 437 -11.07 -9.65 -27.68
C VAL A 437 -10.07 -10.79 -27.50
N GLY A 438 -8.79 -10.57 -27.83
CA GLY A 438 -7.78 -11.62 -27.63
C GLY A 438 -7.55 -11.95 -26.16
N THR A 439 -7.72 -10.98 -25.24
CA THR A 439 -7.65 -11.23 -23.78
C THR A 439 -8.79 -12.14 -23.35
N PHE A 440 -10.01 -11.84 -23.80
CA PHE A 440 -11.19 -12.60 -23.43
C PHE A 440 -11.10 -14.04 -23.94
N VAL A 441 -10.71 -14.21 -25.21
CA VAL A 441 -10.48 -15.51 -25.85
C VAL A 441 -9.30 -16.27 -25.23
N GLY A 442 -8.21 -15.58 -24.92
CA GLY A 442 -7.02 -16.15 -24.27
C GLY A 442 -7.29 -16.69 -22.86
N GLY A 443 -8.32 -16.18 -22.18
CA GLY A 443 -8.67 -16.55 -20.80
C GLY A 443 -9.36 -17.88 -20.60
N ARG A 444 -9.50 -18.67 -21.67
CA ARG A 444 -10.23 -19.93 -21.60
C ARG A 444 -9.51 -20.93 -20.71
N LEU A 445 -10.15 -21.27 -19.61
CA LEU A 445 -9.75 -22.39 -18.75
C LEU A 445 -10.40 -23.67 -19.28
N THR A 446 -9.58 -24.61 -19.76
CA THR A 446 -10.01 -25.85 -20.44
C THR A 446 -10.99 -26.70 -19.63
N TYR A 447 -10.95 -26.60 -18.30
CA TYR A 447 -11.76 -27.41 -17.37
C TYR A 447 -13.02 -26.70 -16.85
N THR A 448 -13.19 -25.39 -17.07
CA THR A 448 -14.39 -24.63 -16.66
C THR A 448 -15.16 -24.00 -17.81
N SER A 449 -14.66 -24.07 -19.06
CA SER A 449 -15.36 -23.49 -20.22
C SER A 449 -16.61 -24.28 -20.59
N THR A 450 -17.73 -23.59 -20.77
CA THR A 450 -18.99 -24.16 -21.25
C THR A 450 -19.09 -24.04 -22.78
N ASP A 451 -19.97 -24.83 -23.40
CA ASP A 451 -20.31 -24.69 -24.83
C ASP A 451 -20.81 -23.27 -25.17
N GLU A 452 -21.44 -22.59 -24.20
CA GLU A 452 -21.93 -21.21 -24.33
C GLU A 452 -20.77 -20.20 -24.32
N HIS A 453 -19.78 -20.39 -23.43
CA HIS A 453 -18.57 -19.57 -23.42
C HIS A 453 -17.79 -19.70 -24.73
N ASP A 454 -17.68 -20.92 -25.26
CA ASP A 454 -17.04 -21.16 -26.55
C ASP A 454 -17.81 -20.51 -27.71
N ALA A 455 -19.15 -20.48 -27.67
CA ALA A 455 -19.95 -19.77 -28.67
C ALA A 455 -19.71 -18.24 -28.63
N MET A 456 -19.63 -17.66 -27.43
CA MET A 456 -19.28 -16.25 -27.23
C MET A 456 -17.88 -15.90 -27.73
N ASP A 457 -16.89 -16.75 -27.45
CA ASP A 457 -15.51 -16.61 -27.96
C ASP A 457 -15.48 -16.63 -29.50
N GLY A 458 -16.27 -17.50 -30.12
CA GLY A 458 -16.43 -17.56 -31.58
C GLY A 458 -17.08 -16.32 -32.17
N GLU A 459 -18.08 -15.75 -31.48
CA GLU A 459 -18.77 -14.53 -31.89
C GLU A 459 -17.84 -13.30 -31.85
N LEU A 460 -17.04 -13.14 -30.79
CA LEU A 460 -16.03 -12.08 -30.70
C LEU A 460 -14.94 -12.24 -31.76
N SER A 461 -14.45 -13.47 -31.94
CA SER A 461 -13.42 -13.80 -32.93
C SER A 461 -13.88 -13.46 -34.36
N CYS A 462 -15.16 -13.71 -34.69
CA CYS A 462 -15.71 -13.38 -36.00
C CYS A 462 -15.58 -11.90 -36.35
N ARG A 463 -15.79 -11.00 -35.37
CA ARG A 463 -15.67 -9.54 -35.57
C ARG A 463 -14.23 -9.12 -35.89
N VAL A 464 -13.25 -9.70 -35.21
CA VAL A 464 -11.83 -9.45 -35.52
C VAL A 464 -11.49 -9.92 -36.94
N PHE A 465 -11.98 -11.10 -37.35
CA PHE A 465 -11.77 -11.59 -38.71
C PHE A 465 -12.46 -10.73 -39.80
N GLN A 466 -13.64 -10.19 -39.50
CA GLN A 466 -14.32 -9.24 -40.38
C GLN A 466 -13.53 -7.91 -40.48
N LEU A 467 -12.95 -7.44 -39.37
CA LEU A 467 -12.07 -6.27 -39.36
C LEU A 467 -10.81 -6.49 -40.21
N ILE A 468 -10.15 -7.65 -40.11
CA ILE A 468 -9.00 -8.01 -40.97
C ILE A 468 -9.39 -7.90 -42.45
N SER A 469 -10.53 -8.49 -42.83
CA SER A 469 -11.02 -8.45 -44.21
C SER A 469 -11.29 -7.02 -44.71
N LEU A 470 -11.74 -6.15 -43.81
CA LEU A 470 -11.98 -4.73 -44.08
C LEU A 470 -10.67 -3.94 -44.24
N MET A 471 -9.67 -4.22 -43.42
CA MET A 471 -8.35 -3.60 -43.51
C MET A 471 -7.58 -4.05 -44.75
N ASP A 472 -7.66 -5.34 -45.11
CA ASP A 472 -7.03 -5.88 -46.32
C ASP A 472 -7.53 -5.16 -47.60
N ALA A 473 -8.81 -4.78 -47.63
CA ALA A 473 -9.39 -4.01 -48.72
C ALA A 473 -8.83 -2.57 -48.83
N GLN A 474 -8.23 -2.04 -47.75
CA GLN A 474 -7.67 -0.69 -47.65
C GLN A 474 -6.13 -0.63 -47.72
N LEU A 475 -5.44 -1.78 -47.74
CA LEU A 475 -3.98 -1.89 -47.85
C LEU A 475 -3.32 -0.99 -48.92
N PRO A 476 -3.94 -0.70 -50.08
CA PRO A 476 -3.34 0.21 -51.06
C PRO A 476 -3.34 1.69 -50.64
N GLN A 477 -4.07 2.08 -49.58
CA GLN A 477 -4.35 3.48 -49.23
C GLN A 477 -3.89 3.88 -47.81
N SER A 478 -3.91 2.95 -46.85
CA SER A 478 -3.53 3.22 -45.45
C SER A 478 -3.19 1.92 -44.71
N SER A 479 -2.07 1.92 -43.97
CA SER A 479 -1.70 0.84 -43.04
C SER A 479 -1.56 1.42 -41.64
N ASN A 480 -2.23 0.83 -40.65
CA ASN A 480 -2.06 1.20 -39.25
C ASN A 480 -1.36 0.07 -38.50
N GLU A 481 -0.10 0.30 -38.15
CA GLU A 481 0.76 -0.65 -37.44
C GLU A 481 0.17 -1.11 -36.10
N LYS A 482 -0.52 -0.23 -35.36
CA LYS A 482 -1.08 -0.56 -34.04
C LYS A 482 -2.19 -1.59 -34.13
N VAL A 483 -3.06 -1.47 -35.13
CA VAL A 483 -4.14 -2.44 -35.34
C VAL A 483 -3.57 -3.78 -35.84
N GLU A 484 -2.54 -3.76 -36.68
CA GLU A 484 -1.86 -4.98 -37.14
C GLU A 484 -1.18 -5.72 -35.98
N LEU A 485 -0.47 -5.01 -35.09
CA LEU A 485 0.12 -5.59 -33.88
C LEU A 485 -0.95 -6.19 -32.94
N ALA A 486 -2.09 -5.51 -32.79
CA ALA A 486 -3.23 -6.04 -32.02
C ALA A 486 -3.78 -7.33 -32.65
N ILE A 487 -3.93 -7.37 -33.97
CA ILE A 487 -4.38 -8.56 -34.71
C ILE A 487 -3.40 -9.72 -34.52
N LEU A 488 -2.08 -9.48 -34.62
CA LEU A 488 -1.07 -10.52 -34.39
C LEU A 488 -1.17 -11.10 -32.99
N TRP A 489 -1.36 -10.24 -31.99
CA TRP A 489 -1.54 -10.68 -30.61
C TRP A 489 -2.83 -11.49 -30.43
N PHE A 490 -3.96 -11.05 -31.01
CA PHE A 490 -5.20 -11.83 -31.03
C PHE A 490 -5.01 -13.21 -31.67
N LEU A 491 -4.34 -13.29 -32.81
CA LEU A 491 -4.09 -14.55 -33.51
C LEU A 491 -3.23 -15.51 -32.67
N ASP A 492 -2.25 -14.99 -31.93
CA ASP A 492 -1.45 -15.80 -31.01
C ASP A 492 -2.30 -16.35 -29.84
N GLN A 493 -3.14 -15.52 -29.21
CA GLN A 493 -4.07 -15.96 -28.17
C GLN A 493 -5.06 -16.99 -28.70
N PHE A 494 -5.69 -16.72 -29.85
CA PHE A 494 -6.64 -17.63 -30.49
C PHE A 494 -5.98 -18.98 -30.84
N ARG A 495 -4.74 -18.96 -31.36
CA ARG A 495 -3.98 -20.16 -31.67
C ARG A 495 -3.69 -20.99 -30.42
N LYS A 496 -3.19 -20.35 -29.36
CA LYS A 496 -2.89 -20.99 -28.08
C LYS A 496 -4.13 -21.66 -27.48
N THR A 497 -5.29 -21.01 -27.59
CA THR A 497 -6.54 -21.50 -27.01
C THR A 497 -7.25 -22.57 -27.84
N TYR A 498 -7.30 -22.43 -29.17
CA TYR A 498 -8.20 -23.21 -30.03
C TYR A 498 -7.54 -24.01 -31.16
N VAL A 499 -6.23 -23.83 -31.42
CA VAL A 499 -5.54 -24.45 -32.56
C VAL A 499 -4.39 -25.39 -32.13
N GLY A 500 -3.93 -25.33 -30.88
CA GLY A 500 -2.79 -26.13 -30.39
C GLY A 500 -3.08 -27.63 -30.17
N ASP A 501 -2.02 -28.46 -30.20
CA ASP A 501 -2.04 -29.94 -30.14
C ASP A 501 -2.58 -30.57 -28.83
N GLN A 502 -2.89 -29.79 -27.79
CA GLN A 502 -3.35 -30.30 -26.48
C GLN A 502 -4.89 -30.35 -26.30
N LEU A 503 -5.67 -30.16 -27.36
CA LEU A 503 -7.14 -30.12 -27.26
C LEU A 503 -7.75 -31.53 -27.19
N GLN A 504 -8.03 -32.02 -25.99
CA GLN A 504 -8.82 -33.24 -25.77
C GLN A 504 -10.33 -33.07 -26.06
N HIS A 505 -10.82 -31.84 -26.26
CA HIS A 505 -12.22 -31.54 -26.61
C HIS A 505 -12.29 -30.66 -27.86
N THR A 506 -12.99 -31.15 -28.90
CA THR A 506 -13.31 -30.39 -30.12
C THR A 506 -14.35 -29.31 -29.78
N SER A 507 -13.88 -28.08 -29.59
CA SER A 507 -14.74 -26.93 -29.28
C SER A 507 -15.56 -26.47 -30.50
N LYS A 508 -16.81 -26.02 -30.26
CA LYS A 508 -17.76 -25.56 -31.29
C LYS A 508 -17.41 -24.20 -31.91
N VAL A 509 -16.34 -23.53 -31.49
CA VAL A 509 -15.85 -22.27 -32.09
C VAL A 509 -15.69 -22.38 -33.62
N ASN A 510 -15.29 -23.56 -34.10
CA ASN A 510 -15.16 -23.85 -35.54
C ASN A 510 -16.47 -23.74 -36.35
N ILE A 511 -17.64 -23.76 -35.69
CA ILE A 511 -18.95 -23.62 -36.35
C ILE A 511 -19.25 -22.15 -36.69
N CYS A 512 -18.85 -21.20 -35.84
CA CYS A 512 -18.97 -19.77 -36.13
C CYS A 512 -17.94 -19.30 -37.18
N CYS A 513 -16.77 -19.93 -37.24
CA CYS A 513 -15.72 -19.63 -38.23
C CYS A 513 -15.87 -20.37 -39.58
N LYS A 514 -17.08 -20.81 -39.96
CA LYS A 514 -17.30 -21.57 -41.20
C LYS A 514 -16.89 -20.79 -42.47
N PRO A 515 -16.44 -21.48 -43.54
CA PRO A 515 -15.68 -20.91 -44.67
C PRO A 515 -16.47 -20.00 -45.62
N GLN A 516 -17.73 -19.67 -45.34
CA GLN A 516 -18.49 -18.72 -46.17
C GLN A 516 -18.10 -17.26 -45.89
N HIS A 517 -17.48 -16.97 -44.74
CA HIS A 517 -17.05 -15.61 -44.37
C HIS A 517 -15.52 -15.42 -44.25
N LEU A 518 -14.73 -16.49 -44.31
CA LEU A 518 -13.27 -16.43 -44.18
C LEU A 518 -12.60 -17.18 -45.34
N LYS A 519 -12.07 -16.44 -46.33
CA LYS A 519 -11.08 -16.97 -47.29
C LYS A 519 -9.71 -17.07 -46.63
N LEU A 520 -9.59 -17.78 -45.51
CA LEU A 520 -8.27 -18.15 -44.94
C LEU A 520 -7.91 -19.57 -45.41
N LYS A 521 -7.49 -19.67 -46.67
CA LYS A 521 -6.76 -20.84 -47.21
C LYS A 521 -5.38 -20.36 -47.64
N SER A 522 -4.46 -20.14 -46.69
CA SER A 522 -3.03 -20.03 -47.03
C SER A 522 -2.03 -20.21 -45.89
N LEU A 523 -2.41 -20.24 -44.60
CA LEU A 523 -1.42 -20.30 -43.51
C LEU A 523 -1.03 -21.71 -43.02
N SER A 524 -1.26 -22.77 -43.82
CA SER A 524 -0.84 -24.13 -43.46
C SER A 524 0.10 -24.81 -44.46
N ARG A 525 0.83 -24.04 -45.28
CA ARG A 525 1.97 -24.55 -46.07
C ARG A 525 3.02 -23.46 -46.27
N ASN A 526 3.93 -23.33 -45.32
CA ASN A 526 5.38 -23.50 -45.53
C ASN A 526 6.10 -23.40 -44.19
#